data_AF-A0A8J9YKD2-F1
#
_entry.id   AF-A0A8J9YKD2-F1
#
_cell.length_a   1.000
_cell.length_b   1.000
_cell.length_c   1.000
_cell.angle_alpha   90.00
_cell.angle_beta   90.00
_cell.angle_gamma   90.00
#
_symmetry.space_group_name_H-M   'P 1'
#
loop_
_entity.id
_entity.type
_entity.pdbx_description
1 polymer ?
#
loop_
_entity_poly.entity_id
_entity_poly.type
_entity_poly.pdbx_seq_one_letter_code
_entity_poly.pdbx_strand_id
1 'polypeptide(L)'
;MPSNIKQTNWFEIIKQFISFKNIKFKMQALGITWRRITRNVHTSGAVTSLRQVVKVAFSDKYLFYTNVTISVSLSSLGDLMEQTYEIYTKEQDKYDKKRTVHMAFSGAAVGVLCHHWYKVLDRFIIGKTFDMVAKKLFLDQIIFSPIMIVTFFGSLALFEKDPLKNFQEEVKDKFVTLYKAEWMGMMFILLK
;
A
#
# COMPACT_ATOMS: atom_id res chain seq x y z
N MET A 1 -23.09 -62.51 -3.28
CA MET A 1 -22.61 -61.54 -4.30
C MET A 1 -21.29 -60.97 -3.83
N PRO A 2 -20.16 -61.19 -4.53
CA PRO A 2 -18.92 -60.53 -4.18
C PRO A 2 -18.89 -59.12 -4.79
N SER A 3 -18.70 -58.11 -3.95
CA SER A 3 -18.36 -56.75 -4.36
C SER A 3 -16.85 -56.69 -4.68
N ASN A 4 -16.53 -56.26 -5.90
CA ASN A 4 -15.18 -56.08 -6.43
C ASN A 4 -14.35 -55.13 -5.55
N ILE A 5 -13.43 -55.68 -4.75
CA ILE A 5 -12.35 -54.89 -4.14
C ILE A 5 -11.29 -54.70 -5.21
N LYS A 6 -11.20 -53.48 -5.77
CA LYS A 6 -10.16 -53.07 -6.71
C LYS A 6 -8.79 -53.42 -6.14
N GLN A 7 -8.14 -54.40 -6.75
CA GLN A 7 -6.76 -54.75 -6.51
C GLN A 7 -5.90 -53.53 -6.91
N THR A 8 -5.52 -52.72 -5.94
CA THR A 8 -4.63 -51.58 -6.15
C THR A 8 -3.30 -52.11 -6.65
N ASN A 9 -3.05 -51.88 -7.94
CA ASN A 9 -1.88 -52.33 -8.66
C ASN A 9 -0.62 -51.72 -8.00
N TRP A 10 0.25 -52.55 -7.42
CA TRP A 10 1.47 -52.13 -6.73
C TRP A 10 2.36 -51.18 -7.57
N PHE A 11 2.26 -51.28 -8.90
CA PHE A 11 2.91 -50.36 -9.83
C PHE A 11 2.44 -48.89 -9.70
N GLU A 12 1.18 -48.63 -9.35
CA GLU A 12 0.67 -47.27 -9.17
C GLU A 12 1.16 -46.64 -7.86
N ILE A 13 1.31 -47.44 -6.80
CA ILE A 13 1.90 -47.00 -5.53
C ILE A 13 3.38 -46.65 -5.72
N ILE A 14 4.12 -47.44 -6.49
CA ILE A 14 5.52 -47.17 -6.82
C ILE A 14 5.66 -45.89 -7.66
N LYS A 15 4.79 -45.67 -8.64
CA LYS A 15 4.76 -44.41 -9.41
C LYS A 15 4.47 -43.19 -8.54
N GLN A 16 3.54 -43.30 -7.57
CA GLN A 16 3.26 -42.23 -6.62
C GLN A 16 4.49 -41.92 -5.74
N PHE A 17 5.19 -42.93 -5.23
CA PHE A 17 6.40 -42.74 -4.42
C PHE A 17 7.57 -42.14 -5.21
N ILE A 18 7.78 -42.56 -6.47
CA ILE A 18 8.81 -41.99 -7.35
C ILE A 18 8.48 -40.53 -7.69
N SER A 19 7.21 -40.23 -7.99
CA SER A 19 6.74 -38.85 -8.22
C SER A 19 6.95 -37.98 -6.98
N PHE A 20 6.63 -38.48 -5.79
CA PHE A 20 6.80 -37.76 -4.53
C PHE A 20 8.28 -37.46 -4.20
N LYS A 21 9.19 -38.41 -4.48
CA LYS A 21 10.65 -38.19 -4.35
C LYS A 21 11.15 -37.13 -5.33
N ASN A 22 10.70 -37.15 -6.58
CA ASN A 22 11.07 -36.13 -7.58
C ASN A 22 10.56 -34.73 -7.20
N ILE A 23 9.36 -34.62 -6.63
CA ILE A 23 8.79 -33.37 -6.14
C ILE A 23 9.61 -32.84 -4.94
N LYS A 24 9.93 -33.70 -3.96
CA LYS A 24 10.74 -33.31 -2.80
C LYS A 24 12.15 -32.86 -3.21
N PHE A 25 12.74 -33.52 -4.19
CA PHE A 25 14.05 -33.13 -4.76
C PHE A 25 13.98 -31.78 -5.48
N LYS A 26 12.93 -31.53 -6.29
CA LYS A 26 12.70 -30.21 -6.91
C LYS A 26 12.49 -29.11 -5.88
N MET A 27 11.76 -29.37 -4.79
CA MET A 27 11.57 -28.39 -3.70
C MET A 27 12.87 -28.10 -2.94
N GLN A 28 13.72 -29.10 -2.73
CA GLN A 28 15.04 -28.90 -2.12
C GLN A 28 15.98 -28.11 -3.04
N ALA A 29 16.00 -28.43 -4.34
CA ALA A 29 16.75 -27.68 -5.33
C ALA A 29 16.27 -26.22 -5.43
N LEU A 30 14.96 -25.98 -5.46
CA LEU A 30 14.38 -24.63 -5.42
C LEU A 30 14.72 -23.90 -4.13
N GLY A 31 14.70 -24.57 -2.97
CA GLY A 31 15.08 -23.99 -1.69
C GLY A 31 16.58 -23.65 -1.58
N ILE A 32 17.45 -24.39 -2.27
CA ILE A 32 18.89 -24.09 -2.37
C ILE A 32 19.10 -22.91 -3.33
N THR A 33 18.38 -22.86 -4.45
CA THR A 33 18.41 -21.73 -5.39
C THR A 33 17.90 -20.44 -4.74
N TRP A 34 16.80 -20.50 -3.97
CA TRP A 34 16.28 -19.37 -3.20
C TRP A 34 17.29 -18.89 -2.15
N ARG A 35 17.93 -19.81 -1.42
CA ARG A 35 19.01 -19.48 -0.46
C ARG A 35 20.22 -18.83 -1.12
N ARG A 36 20.56 -19.22 -2.36
CA ARG A 36 21.69 -18.63 -3.10
C ARG A 36 21.34 -17.23 -3.63
N ILE A 37 20.11 -17.04 -4.10
CA ILE A 37 19.58 -15.74 -4.55
C ILE A 37 19.49 -14.78 -3.37
N THR A 38 18.93 -15.17 -2.23
CA THR A 38 18.84 -14.28 -1.05
C THR A 38 20.20 -13.87 -0.51
N ARG A 39 21.17 -14.78 -0.53
CA ARG A 39 22.54 -14.46 -0.09
C ARG A 39 23.24 -13.48 -1.03
N ASN A 40 23.02 -13.59 -2.35
CA ASN A 40 23.54 -12.64 -3.34
C ASN A 40 22.82 -11.29 -3.31
N VAL A 41 21.52 -11.27 -2.99
CA VAL A 41 20.75 -10.03 -2.83
C VAL A 41 21.24 -9.25 -1.59
N HIS A 42 21.51 -9.93 -0.47
CA HIS A 42 21.98 -9.27 0.76
C HIS A 42 23.42 -8.71 0.68
N THR A 43 24.22 -9.19 -0.27
CA THR A 43 25.63 -8.79 -0.48
C THR A 43 25.83 -7.89 -1.71
N SER A 44 24.76 -7.52 -2.40
CA SER A 44 24.84 -6.62 -3.56
C SER A 44 25.09 -5.17 -3.11
N GLY A 45 26.08 -4.51 -3.71
CA GLY A 45 26.37 -3.09 -3.46
C GLY A 45 25.15 -2.18 -3.71
N ALA A 46 24.20 -2.61 -4.56
CA ALA A 46 22.94 -1.92 -4.79
C ALA A 46 22.04 -1.89 -3.54
N VAL A 47 21.98 -2.97 -2.75
CA VAL A 47 21.15 -3.04 -1.53
C VAL A 47 21.75 -2.19 -0.41
N THR A 48 23.07 -2.16 -0.27
CA THR A 48 23.73 -1.28 0.71
C THR A 48 23.60 0.20 0.32
N SER A 49 23.77 0.54 -0.96
CA SER A 49 23.53 1.91 -1.46
C SER A 49 22.08 2.34 -1.29
N LEU A 50 21.11 1.47 -1.59
CA LEU A 50 19.69 1.75 -1.37
C LEU A 50 19.39 2.01 0.11
N ARG A 51 19.96 1.21 1.02
CA ARG A 51 19.81 1.44 2.47
C ARG A 51 20.39 2.79 2.90
N GLN A 52 21.52 3.21 2.34
CA GLN A 52 22.10 4.52 2.63
C GLN A 52 21.20 5.65 2.12
N VAL A 53 20.69 5.54 0.89
CA VAL A 53 19.76 6.53 0.32
C VAL A 53 18.49 6.63 1.15
N VAL A 54 17.89 5.50 1.54
CA VAL A 54 16.72 5.45 2.43
C VAL A 54 17.04 6.11 3.77
N LYS A 55 18.18 5.79 4.38
CA LYS A 55 18.58 6.39 5.66
C LYS A 55 18.75 7.92 5.57
N VAL A 56 19.27 8.42 4.46
CA VAL A 56 19.42 9.87 4.21
C VAL A 56 18.06 10.51 3.94
N ALA A 57 17.21 9.90 3.10
CA ALA A 57 15.88 10.40 2.78
C ALA A 57 14.99 10.52 4.02
N PHE A 58 15.00 9.51 4.89
CA PHE A 58 14.25 9.51 6.15
C PHE A 58 14.99 10.15 7.33
N SER A 59 16.07 10.90 7.08
CA SER A 59 16.71 11.72 8.10
C SER A 59 15.84 12.94 8.41
N ASP A 60 15.83 13.42 9.66
CA ASP A 60 15.01 14.55 10.11
C ASP A 60 15.11 15.80 9.21
N LYS A 61 16.27 16.00 8.57
CA LYS A 61 16.51 17.11 7.64
C LYS A 61 15.72 17.00 6.33
N TYR A 62 15.54 15.79 5.80
CA TYR A 62 14.88 15.55 4.50
C TYR A 62 13.49 14.93 4.63
N LEU A 63 13.08 14.53 5.84
CA LEU A 63 11.83 13.85 6.12
C LEU A 63 10.60 14.58 5.58
N PHE A 64 10.59 15.92 5.62
CA PHE A 64 9.51 16.71 5.02
C PHE A 64 9.43 16.51 3.51
N TYR A 65 10.54 16.72 2.80
CA TYR A 65 10.61 16.56 1.35
C TYR A 65 10.31 15.13 0.93
N THR A 66 10.80 14.15 1.68
CA THR A 66 10.54 12.73 1.40
C THR A 66 9.07 12.38 1.59
N ASN A 67 8.42 12.83 2.66
CA ASN A 67 6.98 12.59 2.87
C ASN A 67 6.15 13.22 1.74
N VAL A 68 6.40 14.48 1.41
CA VAL A 68 5.70 15.17 0.32
C VAL A 68 5.95 14.48 -1.02
N THR A 69 7.20 14.13 -1.33
CA THR A 69 7.55 13.45 -2.59
C THR A 69 6.88 12.09 -2.71
N ILE A 70 6.86 11.30 -1.63
CA ILE A 70 6.17 10.01 -1.61
C ILE A 70 4.67 10.20 -1.83
N SER A 71 4.03 11.14 -1.13
CA SER A 71 2.60 11.41 -1.29
C SER A 71 2.26 11.87 -2.71
N VAL A 72 3.01 12.84 -3.26
CA VAL A 72 2.84 13.30 -4.65
C VAL A 72 3.00 12.16 -5.64
N SER A 73 4.04 11.34 -5.46
CA SER A 73 4.31 10.21 -6.35
C SER A 73 3.19 9.17 -6.28
N LEU A 74 2.73 8.84 -5.07
CA LEU A 74 1.67 7.87 -4.87
C LEU A 74 0.34 8.36 -5.47
N SER A 75 -0.03 9.62 -5.25
CA SER A 75 -1.25 10.20 -5.84
C SER A 75 -1.17 10.28 -7.35
N SER A 76 -0.04 10.72 -7.92
CA SER A 76 0.14 10.79 -9.37
C SER A 76 0.10 9.41 -10.02
N LEU A 77 0.77 8.42 -9.41
CA LEU A 77 0.77 7.05 -9.91
C LEU A 77 -0.62 6.40 -9.79
N GLY A 78 -1.33 6.63 -8.68
CA GLY A 78 -2.70 6.15 -8.50
C GLY A 78 -3.63 6.68 -9.59
N ASP A 79 -3.54 7.98 -9.88
CA ASP A 79 -4.33 8.60 -10.96
C ASP A 79 -3.95 8.08 -12.34
N LEU A 80 -2.65 7.88 -12.63
CA LEU A 80 -2.22 7.28 -13.89
C LEU A 80 -2.75 5.85 -14.06
N MET A 81 -2.75 5.06 -12.98
CA MET A 81 -3.33 3.71 -12.98
C MET A 81 -4.84 3.74 -13.22
N GLU A 82 -5.55 4.67 -12.57
CA GLU A 82 -6.99 4.86 -12.73
C GLU A 82 -7.33 5.27 -14.17
N GLN A 83 -6.64 6.28 -14.72
CA GLN A 83 -6.83 6.67 -16.12
C GLN A 83 -6.49 5.55 -17.11
N THR A 84 -5.46 4.74 -16.81
CA THR A 84 -5.13 3.57 -17.64
C THR A 84 -6.29 2.56 -17.63
N TYR A 85 -6.92 2.36 -16.48
CA TYR A 85 -8.08 1.50 -16.33
C TYR A 85 -9.31 2.07 -17.07
N GLU A 86 -9.61 3.36 -16.94
CA GLU A 86 -10.70 4.06 -17.66
C GLU A 86 -10.54 3.99 -19.19
N ILE A 87 -9.29 4.08 -19.70
CA ILE A 87 -8.99 3.90 -21.12
C ILE A 87 -9.21 2.45 -21.56
N TYR A 88 -8.87 1.49 -20.69
CA TYR A 88 -9.10 0.07 -20.95
C TYR A 88 -10.60 -0.29 -20.97
N THR A 89 -11.40 0.29 -20.08
CA THR A 89 -12.86 0.10 -20.01
C THR A 89 -13.63 0.93 -21.04
N LYS A 90 -12.95 1.79 -21.81
CA LYS A 90 -13.53 2.73 -22.80
C LYS A 90 -14.41 3.82 -22.20
N GLU A 91 -14.18 4.18 -20.95
CA GLU A 91 -14.81 5.34 -20.30
C GLU A 91 -14.10 6.65 -20.67
N GLN A 92 -12.81 6.57 -21.04
CA GLN A 92 -11.98 7.70 -21.44
C GLN A 92 -11.14 7.39 -22.68
N ASP A 93 -11.05 8.31 -23.63
CA ASP A 93 -10.31 8.08 -24.89
C ASP A 93 -8.82 8.48 -24.82
N LYS A 94 -8.45 9.39 -23.92
CA LYS A 94 -7.09 9.98 -23.83
C LYS A 94 -6.72 10.31 -22.40
N TYR A 95 -5.42 10.29 -22.09
CA TYR A 95 -4.92 10.73 -20.79
C TYR A 95 -5.19 12.22 -20.54
N ASP A 96 -5.76 12.52 -19.37
CA ASP A 96 -5.93 13.86 -18.84
C ASP A 96 -4.76 14.24 -17.93
N LYS A 97 -3.83 15.03 -18.48
CA LYS A 97 -2.68 15.53 -17.74
C LYS A 97 -3.07 16.55 -16.66
N LYS A 98 -4.16 17.31 -16.84
CA LYS A 98 -4.59 18.30 -15.85
C LYS A 98 -5.09 17.60 -14.59
N ARG A 99 -5.87 16.53 -14.76
CA ARG A 99 -6.32 15.66 -13.65
C ARG A 99 -5.14 15.13 -12.84
N THR A 100 -4.11 14.60 -13.52
CA THR A 100 -2.90 14.10 -12.83
C THR A 100 -2.16 15.21 -12.08
N VAL A 101 -2.09 16.43 -12.62
CA VAL A 101 -1.48 17.57 -11.92
C VAL A 101 -2.30 17.98 -10.69
N HIS A 102 -3.62 17.99 -10.76
CA HIS A 102 -4.47 18.26 -9.60
C HIS A 102 -4.30 17.17 -8.52
N MET A 103 -4.17 15.90 -8.92
CA MET A 103 -3.86 14.79 -7.99
C MET A 103 -2.46 14.88 -7.40
N ALA A 104 -1.47 15.35 -8.17
CA ALA A 104 -0.15 15.62 -7.65
C ALA A 104 -0.20 16.74 -6.59
N PHE A 105 -0.97 17.81 -6.83
CA PHE A 105 -1.15 18.90 -5.88
C PHE A 105 -1.86 18.44 -4.60
N SER A 106 -2.93 17.65 -4.72
CA SER A 106 -3.62 17.10 -3.55
C SER A 106 -2.69 16.19 -2.75
N GLY A 107 -1.90 15.35 -3.42
CA GLY A 107 -0.85 14.55 -2.80
C GLY A 107 0.18 15.39 -2.05
N ALA A 108 0.57 16.56 -2.58
CA ALA A 108 1.45 17.49 -1.87
C ALA A 108 0.79 18.05 -0.61
N ALA A 109 -0.44 18.54 -0.69
CA ALA A 109 -1.19 19.09 0.44
C ALA A 109 -1.34 18.06 1.59
N VAL A 110 -1.72 16.84 1.22
CA VAL A 110 -1.83 15.68 2.11
C VAL A 110 -0.47 15.34 2.73
N GLY A 111 0.62 15.32 1.96
CA GLY A 111 1.97 15.06 2.45
C GLY A 111 2.47 16.11 3.45
N VAL A 112 2.17 17.39 3.21
CA VAL A 112 2.49 18.49 4.14
C VAL A 112 1.74 18.33 5.45
N LEU A 113 0.44 18.06 5.40
CA LEU A 113 -0.37 17.83 6.59
C LEU A 113 0.13 16.64 7.41
N CYS A 114 0.41 15.53 6.74
CA CYS A 114 0.93 14.31 7.33
C CYS A 114 2.23 14.56 8.10
N HIS A 115 3.18 15.29 7.51
CA HIS A 115 4.42 15.64 8.20
C HIS A 115 4.19 16.46 9.48
N HIS A 116 3.28 17.44 9.43
CA HIS A 116 2.99 18.29 10.60
C HIS A 116 2.21 17.53 11.67
N TRP A 117 1.28 16.66 11.27
CA TRP A 117 0.52 15.82 12.19
C TRP A 117 1.43 14.91 13.01
N TYR A 118 2.37 14.22 12.36
CA TYR A 118 3.31 13.35 13.09
C TYR A 118 4.19 14.14 14.08
N LYS A 119 4.61 15.36 13.74
CA LYS A 119 5.30 16.25 14.70
C LYS A 119 4.43 16.66 15.88
N VAL A 120 3.12 16.81 15.69
CA VAL A 120 2.17 17.06 16.79
C VAL A 120 2.03 15.80 17.63
N LEU A 121 1.85 14.65 17.01
CA LEU A 121 1.65 13.36 17.69
C LEU A 121 2.86 12.96 18.55
N ASP A 122 4.08 13.20 18.07
CA ASP A 122 5.31 12.93 18.81
C ASP A 122 5.48 13.85 20.04
N ARG A 123 4.86 15.03 20.05
CA ARG A 123 4.84 15.91 21.22
C ARG A 123 3.77 15.50 22.25
N PHE A 124 2.62 14.99 21.79
CA PHE A 124 1.52 14.61 22.67
C PHE A 124 1.70 13.22 23.30
N ILE A 125 2.30 12.27 22.59
CA ILE A 125 2.39 10.88 23.04
C ILE A 125 3.87 10.44 23.00
N ILE A 126 4.52 10.61 24.15
CA ILE A 126 5.92 10.26 24.38
C ILE A 126 5.98 8.82 24.93
N GLY A 127 6.45 7.90 24.09
CA GLY A 127 6.70 6.51 24.46
C GLY A 127 6.27 5.53 23.37
N LYS A 128 6.72 4.28 23.51
CA LYS A 128 6.59 3.21 22.50
C LYS A 128 5.84 1.98 23.00
N THR A 129 5.15 2.09 24.13
CA THR A 129 4.35 0.99 24.69
C THR A 129 3.18 0.68 23.75
N PHE A 130 2.77 -0.59 23.68
CA PHE A 130 1.66 -1.05 22.83
C PHE A 130 0.38 -0.21 23.03
N ASP A 131 0.02 0.10 24.28
CA ASP A 131 -1.13 0.96 24.60
C ASP A 131 -1.01 2.38 24.00
N MET A 132 0.19 2.95 23.97
CA MET A 132 0.43 4.26 23.35
C MET A 132 0.33 4.19 21.83
N VAL A 133 0.83 3.10 21.22
CA VAL A 133 0.71 2.86 19.78
C VAL A 133 -0.76 2.71 19.40
N ALA A 134 -1.54 1.93 20.15
CA ALA A 134 -2.97 1.78 19.94
C ALA A 134 -3.69 3.14 20.02
N LYS A 135 -3.40 3.95 21.06
CA LYS A 135 -3.96 5.31 21.20
C LYS A 135 -3.59 6.23 20.04
N LYS A 136 -2.34 6.18 19.56
CA LYS A 136 -1.90 6.91 18.36
C LYS A 136 -2.74 6.52 17.15
N LEU A 137 -2.91 5.22 16.90
CA LEU A 137 -3.71 4.72 15.77
C LEU A 137 -5.18 5.13 15.86
N PHE A 138 -5.80 5.04 17.05
CA PHE A 138 -7.17 5.52 17.24
C PHE A 138 -7.30 7.02 16.99
N LEU A 139 -6.33 7.83 17.44
CA LEU A 139 -6.33 9.27 17.21
C LEU A 139 -6.17 9.61 15.73
N ASP A 140 -5.27 8.89 15.04
CA ASP A 140 -5.07 9.02 13.60
C ASP A 140 -6.37 8.71 12.86
N GLN A 141 -7.10 7.67 13.27
CA GLN A 141 -8.32 7.28 12.56
C GLN A 141 -9.54 8.17 12.86
N ILE A 142 -9.65 8.72 14.06
CA ILE A 142 -10.81 9.54 14.46
C ILE A 142 -10.62 11.01 14.07
N ILE A 143 -9.40 11.54 14.18
CA ILE A 143 -9.13 12.96 13.96
C ILE A 143 -8.40 13.20 12.65
N PHE A 144 -7.31 12.48 12.41
CA PHE A 144 -6.45 12.79 11.28
C PHE A 144 -7.05 12.35 9.95
N SER A 145 -7.62 11.15 9.89
CA SER A 145 -8.34 10.61 8.74
C SER A 145 -9.40 11.57 8.17
N PRO A 146 -10.39 12.08 8.94
CA PRO A 146 -11.38 12.98 8.37
C PRO A 146 -10.77 14.31 7.92
N ILE A 147 -9.76 14.84 8.61
CA ILE A 147 -9.03 16.05 8.19
C ILE A 147 -8.29 15.82 6.87
N MET A 148 -7.68 14.65 6.70
CA MET A 148 -6.97 14.27 5.49
C MET A 148 -7.91 14.14 4.30
N ILE A 149 -9.05 13.45 4.47
CA ILE A 149 -10.06 13.29 3.42
C ILE A 149 -10.62 14.65 3.01
N VAL A 150 -10.99 15.50 3.98
CA VAL A 150 -11.48 16.86 3.72
C VAL A 150 -10.43 17.70 3.01
N THR A 151 -9.16 17.62 3.41
CA THR A 151 -8.11 18.40 2.75
C THR A 151 -7.82 17.89 1.35
N PHE A 152 -7.86 16.58 1.13
CA PHE A 152 -7.71 15.98 -0.18
C PHE A 152 -8.78 16.50 -1.15
N PHE A 153 -10.07 16.33 -0.82
CA PHE A 153 -11.15 16.83 -1.67
C PHE A 153 -11.17 18.35 -1.77
N GLY A 154 -10.85 19.06 -0.67
CA GLY A 154 -10.75 20.51 -0.68
C GLY A 154 -9.68 21.00 -1.65
N SER A 155 -8.52 20.35 -1.67
CA SER A 155 -7.42 20.69 -2.57
C SER A 155 -7.75 20.40 -4.04
N LEU A 156 -8.56 19.38 -4.32
CA LEU A 156 -9.05 19.09 -5.67
C LEU A 156 -10.09 20.10 -6.12
N ALA A 157 -11.04 20.44 -5.24
CA ALA A 157 -12.12 21.37 -5.53
C ALA A 157 -11.61 22.78 -5.87
N LEU A 158 -10.44 23.18 -5.37
CA LEU A 158 -9.80 24.47 -5.73
C LEU A 158 -9.53 24.63 -7.23
N PHE A 159 -9.41 23.53 -7.98
CA PHE A 159 -9.16 23.57 -9.42
C PHE A 159 -10.43 23.44 -10.26
N GLU A 160 -11.59 23.37 -9.62
CA GLU A 160 -12.88 23.27 -10.28
C GLU A 160 -13.58 24.62 -10.45
N LYS A 161 -14.57 24.66 -11.36
CA LYS A 161 -15.30 25.89 -11.67
C LYS A 161 -16.19 26.37 -10.52
N ASP A 162 -16.74 25.43 -9.74
CA ASP A 162 -17.54 25.71 -8.55
C ASP A 162 -16.98 24.92 -7.35
N PRO A 163 -15.95 25.45 -6.66
CA PRO A 163 -15.21 24.72 -5.64
C PRO A 163 -16.08 24.26 -4.48
N LEU A 164 -17.00 25.11 -3.98
CA LEU A 164 -17.79 24.77 -2.79
C LEU A 164 -18.81 23.68 -3.08
N LYS A 165 -19.50 23.79 -4.22
CA LYS A 165 -20.52 22.81 -4.60
C LYS A 165 -19.88 21.46 -4.90
N ASN A 166 -18.82 21.44 -5.71
CA ASN A 166 -18.15 20.19 -6.06
C ASN A 166 -17.51 19.52 -4.84
N PHE A 167 -16.88 20.30 -3.95
CA PHE A 167 -16.37 19.79 -2.69
C PHE A 167 -17.46 19.11 -1.85
N GLN A 168 -18.62 19.75 -1.69
CA GLN A 168 -19.72 19.20 -0.90
C GLN A 168 -20.29 17.92 -1.53
N GLU A 169 -20.45 17.88 -2.85
CA GLU A 169 -20.94 16.71 -3.57
C GLU A 169 -19.96 15.54 -3.44
N GLU A 170 -18.67 15.76 -3.74
CA GLU A 170 -17.61 14.76 -3.67
C GLU A 170 -17.41 14.21 -2.25
N VAL A 171 -17.37 15.08 -1.24
CA VAL A 171 -17.28 14.65 0.17
C VAL A 171 -18.53 13.87 0.57
N LYS A 172 -19.73 14.33 0.24
CA LYS A 172 -20.96 13.63 0.62
C LYS A 172 -21.05 12.23 0.00
N ASP A 173 -20.60 12.08 -1.24
CA ASP A 173 -20.63 10.81 -1.97
C ASP A 173 -19.53 9.84 -1.51
N LYS A 174 -18.28 10.31 -1.40
CA LYS A 174 -17.11 9.43 -1.24
C LYS A 174 -16.57 9.35 0.18
N PHE A 175 -16.88 10.31 1.06
CA PHE A 175 -16.32 10.35 2.42
C PHE A 175 -16.62 9.07 3.21
N VAL A 176 -17.87 8.62 3.20
CA VAL A 176 -18.27 7.43 3.98
C VAL A 176 -17.57 6.18 3.44
N THR A 177 -17.43 6.06 2.12
CA THR A 177 -16.75 4.95 1.46
C THR A 177 -15.26 4.93 1.80
N LEU A 178 -14.59 6.07 1.67
CA LEU A 178 -13.16 6.22 1.99
C LEU A 178 -12.88 6.00 3.47
N TYR A 179 -13.69 6.60 4.34
CA TYR A 179 -13.57 6.42 5.78
C TYR A 179 -13.72 4.95 6.16
N LYS A 180 -14.78 4.27 5.68
CA LYS A 180 -14.94 2.82 5.91
C LYS A 180 -13.75 2.00 5.39
N ALA A 181 -13.20 2.36 4.23
CA ALA A 181 -12.03 1.67 3.67
C ALA A 181 -10.81 1.77 4.59
N GLU A 182 -10.54 2.94 5.17
CA GLU A 182 -9.44 3.11 6.13
C GLU A 182 -9.66 2.30 7.41
N TRP A 183 -10.88 2.31 7.97
CA TRP A 183 -11.22 1.50 9.15
C TRP A 183 -11.08 0.00 8.89
N MET A 184 -11.48 -0.48 7.71
CA MET A 184 -11.28 -1.88 7.31
C MET A 184 -9.79 -2.23 7.23
N GLY A 185 -8.98 -1.37 6.62
CA GLY A 185 -7.53 -1.54 6.55
C GLY A 185 -6.88 -1.64 7.93
N MET A 186 -7.28 -0.77 8.86
CA MET A 186 -6.80 -0.78 10.23
C MET A 186 -7.16 -2.07 10.97
N MET A 187 -8.39 -2.56 10.81
CA MET A 187 -8.85 -3.81 11.43
C MET A 187 -7.97 -5.00 11.01
N PHE A 188 -7.56 -5.07 9.73
CA PHE A 188 -6.67 -6.13 9.26
C PHE A 188 -5.27 -6.10 9.89
N ILE A 189 -4.78 -4.91 10.24
CA ILE A 189 -3.47 -4.75 10.88
C ILE A 189 -3.54 -5.20 12.35
N LEU A 190 -4.63 -4.91 13.05
CA LEU A 190 -4.81 -5.28 14.47
C LEU A 190 -5.08 -6.77 14.69
N LEU A 191 -5.53 -7.49 13.65
CA LEU A 191 -5.83 -8.93 13.71
C LEU A 191 -4.60 -9.84 13.44
N LYS A 192 -3.41 -9.26 13.20
CA LYS A 192 -2.15 -9.97 12.96
C LYS A 192 -1.13 -9.67 14.04
#